data_AF-A0A2S2QF96-F1
#
_entry.id   AF-A0A2S2QF96-F1
#
_cell.length_a   1.000
_cell.length_b   1.000
_cell.length_c   1.000
_cell.angle_alpha   90.00
_cell.angle_beta   90.00
_cell.angle_gamma   90.00
#
_symmetry.space_group_name_H-M   'P 1'
#
loop_
_entity.id
_entity.type
_entity.pdbx_description
1 polymer ?
#
loop_
_entity_poly.entity_id
_entity_poly.type
_entity_poly.pdbx_seq_one_letter_code
_entity_poly.pdbx_strand_id
1 'polypeptide(L)'
;SSMATGMRFHFNCSVLKVSDVNKLIVPVSENNKIKYYVHNEELFDVIHNVHLSIEHGGRNRMEHEINTKYKNITRDMIMLYLNSCESCKRKGSTAKKGLVVQLIITTEMN
;
A
#
# COMPACT_ATOMS: atom_id res chain seq x y z
N SER A 1 17.28 -25.10 32.14
CA SER A 1 15.84 -25.19 32.45
C SER A 1 15.40 -23.98 33.26
N SER A 2 14.13 -23.61 33.14
CA SER A 2 13.44 -22.41 33.69
C SER A 2 13.64 -21.11 32.91
N MET A 3 12.74 -20.80 31.98
CA MET A 3 11.40 -20.20 32.14
C MET A 3 11.48 -18.68 32.36
N ALA A 4 11.38 -17.92 31.27
CA ALA A 4 11.14 -16.48 31.30
C ALA A 4 9.64 -16.23 31.04
N THR A 5 9.02 -15.68 32.06
CA THR A 5 7.62 -15.28 32.23
C THR A 5 7.08 -14.47 31.06
N GLY A 6 6.00 -14.96 30.44
CA GLY A 6 5.25 -14.23 29.42
C GLY A 6 4.55 -13.01 30.00
N MET A 7 4.85 -11.82 29.46
CA MET A 7 4.11 -10.59 29.74
C MET A 7 2.69 -10.71 29.17
N ARG A 8 1.73 -10.82 30.09
CA ARG A 8 0.29 -10.83 29.80
C ARG A 8 -0.21 -9.40 29.66
N PHE A 9 -0.32 -8.91 28.43
CA PHE A 9 -0.95 -7.62 28.13
C PHE A 9 -2.48 -7.78 28.13
N HIS A 10 -3.13 -7.38 29.21
CA HIS A 10 -4.59 -7.23 29.25
C HIS A 10 -4.99 -5.94 28.52
N PHE A 11 -5.41 -6.06 27.25
CA PHE A 11 -6.12 -5.00 26.55
C PHE A 11 -7.61 -5.12 26.84
N ASN A 12 -8.14 -4.25 27.70
CA ASN A 12 -9.59 -4.11 27.89
C ASN A 12 -10.18 -3.40 26.65
N CYS A 13 -10.64 -4.18 25.68
CA CYS A 13 -11.34 -3.65 24.51
C CYS A 13 -12.85 -3.80 24.71
N SER A 14 -13.56 -2.68 24.82
CA SER A 14 -15.04 -2.65 24.89
C SER A 14 -15.61 -2.97 23.50
N VAL A 15 -16.11 -4.20 23.33
CA VAL A 15 -16.77 -4.66 22.09
C VAL A 15 -18.24 -4.24 22.12
N LEU A 16 -18.63 -3.26 21.29
CA LEU A 16 -20.03 -2.96 21.01
C LEU A 16 -20.46 -3.76 19.77
N LYS A 17 -21.37 -4.72 19.96
CA LYS A 17 -21.98 -5.53 18.89
C LYS A 17 -23.16 -4.77 18.27
N VAL A 18 -23.00 -4.34 17.02
CA VAL A 18 -24.12 -3.99 16.13
C VAL A 18 -23.84 -4.66 14.79
N SER A 19 -24.67 -5.64 14.42
CA SER A 19 -24.77 -6.34 13.13
C SER A 19 -23.47 -6.56 12.33
N ASP A 20 -22.91 -7.76 12.49
CA ASP A 20 -22.08 -8.53 11.55
C ASP A 20 -20.86 -7.88 10.85
N VAL A 21 -20.36 -6.73 11.31
CA VAL A 21 -19.05 -6.23 10.85
C VAL A 21 -18.28 -5.65 12.04
N ASN A 22 -17.28 -6.39 12.53
CA ASN A 22 -16.39 -5.94 13.59
C ASN A 22 -15.46 -4.83 13.07
N LYS A 23 -15.92 -3.57 13.11
CA LYS A 23 -15.07 -2.40 12.85
C LYS A 23 -14.63 -1.75 14.16
N LEU A 24 -13.32 -1.75 14.40
CA LEU A 24 -12.67 -1.04 15.50
C LEU A 24 -12.78 0.47 15.25
N ILE A 25 -13.56 1.17 16.08
CA ILE A 25 -13.68 2.63 16.06
C ILE A 25 -12.87 3.17 17.24
N VAL A 26 -11.80 3.91 16.95
CA VAL A 26 -11.02 4.67 17.94
C VAL A 26 -11.61 6.08 18.05
N PRO A 27 -11.66 6.72 19.23
CA PRO A 27 -12.18 8.07 19.39
C PRO A 27 -11.44 9.09 18.50
N VAL A 28 -12.25 9.98 17.94
CA VAL A 28 -11.92 10.98 16.92
C VAL A 28 -10.96 12.03 17.46
N SER A 29 -9.80 12.21 16.82
CA SER A 29 -8.93 13.37 17.01
C SER A 29 -9.28 14.46 15.98
N GLU A 30 -9.77 15.59 16.50
CA GLU A 30 -9.78 17.00 16.03
C GLU A 30 -10.25 17.38 14.61
N ASN A 31 -10.36 16.48 13.63
CA ASN A 31 -10.64 16.86 12.22
C ASN A 31 -11.93 16.28 11.61
N ASN A 32 -12.88 15.77 12.40
CA ASN A 32 -14.19 15.25 11.93
C ASN A 32 -14.15 14.19 10.80
N LYS A 33 -12.98 13.61 10.48
CA LYS A 33 -12.83 12.54 9.49
C LYS A 33 -12.63 11.21 10.20
N ILE A 34 -13.67 10.40 10.23
CA ILE A 34 -13.63 9.03 10.72
C ILE A 34 -12.70 8.22 9.81
N LYS A 35 -11.66 7.62 10.38
CA LYS A 35 -10.78 6.68 9.69
C LYS A 35 -11.02 5.28 10.20
N TYR A 36 -11.01 4.30 9.30
CA TYR A 36 -11.26 2.91 9.61
C TYR A 36 -9.96 2.11 9.74
N TYR A 37 -10.00 1.06 10.54
CA TYR A 37 -8.97 0.02 10.58
C TYR A 37 -9.44 -1.15 9.73
N VAL A 38 -8.55 -1.67 8.90
CA VAL A 38 -8.79 -2.83 8.03
C VAL A 38 -8.18 -4.08 8.67
N HIS A 39 -8.89 -5.21 8.65
CA HIS A 39 -8.31 -6.48 9.07
C HIS A 39 -7.26 -6.97 8.06
N ASN A 40 -6.30 -7.79 8.51
CA ASN A 40 -5.25 -8.29 7.61
C ASN A 40 -5.81 -9.07 6.42
N GLU A 41 -6.93 -9.78 6.61
CA GLU A 41 -7.60 -10.56 5.56
C GLU A 41 -8.19 -9.68 4.46
N GLU A 42 -8.65 -8.47 4.79
CA GLU A 42 -9.28 -7.52 3.86
C GLU A 42 -8.27 -6.52 3.27
N LEU A 43 -7.02 -6.53 3.74
CA LEU A 43 -6.01 -5.54 3.37
C LEU A 43 -5.73 -5.54 1.86
N PHE A 44 -5.60 -6.75 1.28
CA PHE A 44 -5.34 -6.90 -0.15
C PHE A 44 -6.50 -6.37 -0.98
N ASP A 45 -7.73 -6.75 -0.65
CA ASP A 45 -8.92 -6.35 -1.38
C ASP A 45 -9.14 -4.83 -1.32
N VAL A 46 -8.90 -4.22 -0.16
CA VAL A 46 -8.99 -2.76 -0.02
C VAL A 46 -7.97 -2.06 -0.90
N ILE A 47 -6.70 -2.47 -0.86
CA ILE A 47 -5.64 -1.88 -1.69
C ILE A 47 -5.95 -2.10 -3.18
N HIS A 48 -6.40 -3.30 -3.55
CA HIS A 48 -6.73 -3.64 -4.94
C HIS A 48 -7.91 -2.80 -5.46
N ASN A 49 -8.99 -2.70 -4.70
CA ASN A 49 -10.15 -1.91 -5.09
C ASN A 49 -9.82 -0.43 -5.23
N VAL A 50 -9.04 0.14 -4.30
CA VAL A 50 -8.58 1.53 -4.44
C VAL A 50 -7.72 1.69 -5.69
N HIS A 51 -6.80 0.75 -5.95
CA HIS A 51 -5.94 0.78 -7.12
C HIS A 51 -6.69 0.76 -8.45
N LEU A 52 -7.75 -0.05 -8.53
CA LEU A 52 -8.65 -0.09 -9.69
C LEU A 52 -9.47 1.20 -9.80
N SER A 53 -9.96 1.74 -8.69
CA SER A 53 -10.77 2.98 -8.69
C SER A 53 -10.02 4.21 -9.20
N ILE A 54 -8.68 4.23 -9.08
CA ILE A 54 -7.82 5.31 -9.58
C ILE A 54 -7.12 4.96 -10.90
N GLU A 55 -7.56 3.90 -11.58
CA GLU A 55 -7.07 3.43 -12.89
C GLU A 55 -5.55 3.22 -12.92
N HIS A 56 -5.05 2.34 -12.03
CA HIS A 56 -3.62 2.06 -11.90
C HIS A 56 -2.79 3.30 -11.51
N GLY A 57 -3.36 4.19 -10.70
CA GLY A 57 -2.66 5.34 -10.13
C GLY A 57 -1.42 4.93 -9.32
N GLY A 58 -0.36 5.73 -9.46
CA GLY A 58 0.91 5.47 -8.78
C GLY A 58 0.87 5.70 -7.27
N ARG A 59 2.01 5.50 -6.62
CA ARG A 59 2.18 5.55 -5.15
C ARG A 59 1.50 6.76 -4.49
N ASN A 60 1.77 7.98 -4.98
CA ASN A 60 1.25 9.19 -4.33
C ASN A 60 -0.29 9.28 -4.40
N ARG A 61 -0.91 8.80 -5.50
CA ARG A 61 -2.38 8.76 -5.62
C ARG A 61 -2.97 7.69 -4.71
N MET A 62 -2.36 6.51 -4.66
CA MET A 62 -2.74 5.44 -3.72
C MET A 62 -2.67 5.91 -2.27
N GLU A 63 -1.57 6.56 -1.86
CA GLU A 63 -1.39 7.09 -0.50
C GLU A 63 -2.44 8.13 -0.15
N HIS A 64 -2.80 9.01 -1.09
CA HIS A 64 -3.84 10.02 -0.87
C HIS A 64 -5.19 9.36 -0.60
N GLU A 65 -5.66 8.50 -1.51
CA GLU A 65 -6.95 7.82 -1.38
C GLU A 65 -7.04 6.95 -0.13
N ILE A 66 -6.00 6.17 0.15
CA ILE A 66 -5.98 5.29 1.33
C ILE A 66 -5.98 6.10 2.63
N ASN A 67 -5.16 7.14 2.75
CA ASN A 67 -5.07 7.93 3.98
C ASN A 67 -6.33 8.75 4.29
N THR A 68 -7.20 8.97 3.30
CA THR A 68 -8.50 9.61 3.53
C THR A 68 -9.47 8.70 4.29
N LYS A 69 -9.37 7.37 4.10
CA LYS A 69 -10.34 6.39 4.60
C LYS A 69 -9.76 5.48 5.69
N TYR A 70 -8.48 5.15 5.65
CA TYR A 70 -7.87 4.11 6.49
C TYR A 70 -6.68 4.64 7.28
N LYS A 71 -6.47 4.10 8.50
CA LYS A 71 -5.38 4.52 9.40
C LYS A 71 -4.21 3.53 9.45
N ASN A 72 -4.46 2.24 9.20
CA ASN A 72 -3.48 1.18 9.41
C ASN A 72 -2.83 0.62 8.14
N ILE A 73 -3.10 1.22 6.98
CA ILE A 73 -2.45 0.83 5.73
C ILE A 73 -1.21 1.70 5.55
N THR A 74 -0.03 1.08 5.54
CA THR A 74 1.25 1.79 5.42
C THR A 74 1.69 1.93 3.97
N ARG A 75 2.64 2.85 3.75
CA ARG A 75 3.31 3.02 2.46
C ARG A 75 3.97 1.74 1.96
N ASP A 76 4.57 0.95 2.85
CA ASP A 76 5.25 -0.29 2.47
C ASP A 76 4.27 -1.33 1.93
N MET A 77 3.06 -1.40 2.50
CA MET A 77 1.99 -2.26 1.98
C MET A 77 1.56 -1.82 0.57
N ILE A 78 1.42 -0.51 0.35
CA ILE A 78 1.10 0.06 -0.97
C ILE A 78 2.21 -0.25 -1.98
N MET A 79 3.48 -0.06 -1.61
CA MET A 79 4.61 -0.33 -2.49
C MET A 79 4.73 -1.82 -2.81
N LEU A 80 4.54 -2.70 -1.82
CA LEU A 80 4.54 -4.15 -2.03
C LEU A 80 3.49 -4.56 -3.07
N TYR A 81 2.29 -3.99 -2.97
CA TYR A 81 1.22 -4.22 -3.95
C TYR A 81 1.55 -3.66 -5.34
N LEU A 82 2.04 -2.42 -5.45
CA LEU A 82 2.40 -1.83 -6.74
C LEU A 82 3.54 -2.61 -7.44
N ASN A 83 4.46 -3.17 -6.64
CA ASN A 83 5.52 -4.05 -7.09
C ASN A 83 5.03 -5.44 -7.51
N SER A 84 3.76 -5.80 -7.29
CA SER A 84 3.17 -7.03 -7.84
C SER A 84 2.26 -6.77 -9.04
N CYS A 85 1.74 -5.54 -9.22
CA CYS A 85 0.86 -5.19 -10.33
C CYS A 85 1.56 -5.22 -11.71
N GLU A 86 1.09 -6.09 -12.61
CA GLU A 86 1.66 -6.24 -13.96
C GLU A 86 1.53 -4.98 -14.82
N SER A 87 0.36 -4.34 -14.81
CA SER A 87 0.10 -3.12 -15.59
C SER A 87 1.07 -2.01 -15.22
N CYS A 88 1.33 -1.84 -13.91
CA CYS A 88 2.28 -0.85 -13.41
C CYS A 88 3.74 -1.22 -13.76
N LYS A 89 4.10 -2.50 -13.70
CA LYS A 89 5.45 -2.98 -14.09
C LYS A 89 5.75 -2.73 -15.57
N ARG A 90 4.80 -3.03 -16.45
CA ARG A 90 4.96 -2.84 -17.91
C ARG A 90 5.17 -1.37 -18.27
N LYS A 91 4.53 -0.45 -17.55
CA LYS A 91 4.68 1.01 -17.75
C LYS A 91 6.04 1.54 -17.30
N GLY A 92 6.68 0.92 -16.30
CA GLY A 92 8.01 1.31 -15.83
C GLY A 92 9.16 0.73 -16.66
N SER A 93 8.96 -0.38 -17.36
CA SER A 93 10.00 -1.07 -18.13
C SER A 93 10.21 -0.53 -19.55
N THR A 94 9.24 0.20 -20.11
CA THR A 94 9.37 0.84 -21.43
C THR A 94 10.32 2.03 -21.44
N ALA A 95 10.65 2.61 -20.27
CA ALA A 95 11.56 3.76 -20.17
C ALA A 95 13.07 3.43 -20.21
N LYS A 96 13.45 2.15 -20.41
CA LYS A 96 14.88 1.72 -20.44
C LYS A 96 15.38 1.22 -21.80
N LYS A 97 14.68 1.49 -22.90
CA LYS A 97 15.15 1.10 -24.24
C LYS A 97 15.45 2.34 -25.08
N GLY A 98 16.73 2.66 -25.24
CA GLY A 98 17.18 3.54 -26.32
C GLY A 98 18.28 4.54 -25.97
N LEU A 99 19.48 4.07 -25.65
CA LEU A 99 20.68 4.80 -26.05
C LEU A 99 21.50 3.87 -26.95
N VAL A 100 21.07 3.74 -28.20
CA VAL A 100 21.93 3.26 -29.28
C VAL A 100 22.84 4.44 -29.62
N VAL A 101 24.03 4.48 -29.03
CA VAL A 101 25.09 5.34 -29.54
C VAL A 101 25.68 4.61 -30.74
N GLN A 102 25.42 5.15 -31.92
CA GLN A 102 25.95 4.70 -33.20
C GLN A 102 27.49 4.64 -33.12
N LEU A 103 28.06 3.48 -33.43
CA LEU A 103 29.51 3.28 -33.52
C LEU A 103 30.03 4.16 -34.66
N ILE A 104 30.79 5.20 -34.34
CA ILE A 104 31.51 6.00 -35.34
C ILE A 104 32.69 5.14 -35.81
N ILE A 105 32.57 4.54 -37.00
CA ILE A 105 33.71 3.99 -37.71
C ILE A 105 34.31 5.17 -38.48
N THR A 106 35.37 5.80 -37.95
CA THR A 106 36.25 6.60 -38.81
C THR A 106 37.19 5.63 -39.49
N THR A 107 36.83 5.22 -40.71
CA THR A 107 37.80 4.64 -41.63
C THR A 107 38.70 5.76 -42.10
N GLU A 108 39.98 5.70 -41.77
CA GLU A 108 41.04 6.53 -42.34
C GLU A 108 40.94 6.48 -43.88
N MET A 109 40.86 7.65 -44.51
CA MET A 109 41.00 7.79 -45.95
C MET A 109 42.15 8.76 -46.24
N ASN A 110 43.29 8.12 -46.53
CA ASN A 110 44.43 8.55 -47.34
C ASN A 110 45.32 9.70 -46.85
#